data_AF-A0A2K9NN87-F1
#
_entry.id   AF-A0A2K9NN87-F1
#
_cell.length_a   1.000
_cell.length_b   1.000
_cell.length_c   1.000
_cell.angle_alpha   90.00
_cell.angle_beta   90.00
_cell.angle_gamma   90.00
#
_symmetry.space_group_name_H-M   'P 1'
#
loop_
_entity.id
_entity.type
_entity.pdbx_description
1 polymer ?
#
loop_
_entity_poly.entity_id
_entity_poly.type
_entity_poly.pdbx_seq_one_letter_code
_entity_poly.pdbx_strand_id
1 'polypeptide(L)'
;MSKLLNYRNISRINMILLALLLASIGASLWASFEVSQLNGFRHTSLEGIVELQKNSDDLTRLARLYIVTGETKWADEYDKRRSSKKELLNQQGFTRNELNKVEQALKLSKDLMNIEDEAIHAVKGFYHDVNGGYKNKGVPNLDLAKRLMHNQIYQNFSTEFTKAVTDLKEILKARLEREIKKNKERIFIFQGMSVLMGLLMFLSAMLLNKYLRKAPAETESNQYFSEMIETMYAIKEENRTINESMFQAKQLFFNASVEAVKSGESGKDLLLVINEFEKLTEVSAKSATEISGILDKTLVSAVELSEGKKVA
;
A
#
# COMPACT_ATOMS: atom_id res chain seq x y z
N MET A 1 22.60 27.50 0.96
CA MET A 1 22.69 26.41 -0.05
C MET A 1 22.53 25.00 0.53
N SER A 2 23.23 24.63 1.62
CA SER A 2 23.24 23.26 2.17
C SER A 2 21.88 22.73 2.66
N LYS A 3 21.05 23.57 3.31
CA LYS A 3 19.71 23.18 3.80
C LYS A 3 18.73 22.80 2.67
N LEU A 4 18.78 23.50 1.52
CA LEU A 4 17.92 23.25 0.36
C LEU A 4 18.30 21.96 -0.38
N LEU A 5 19.61 21.64 -0.44
CA LEU A 5 20.08 20.36 -0.97
C LEU A 5 19.59 19.18 -0.12
N ASN A 6 19.65 19.29 1.21
CA ASN A 6 19.17 18.25 2.12
C ASN A 6 17.66 18.02 2.00
N TYR A 7 16.86 19.08 1.78
CA TYR A 7 15.42 18.95 1.54
C TYR A 7 15.11 18.14 0.27
N ARG A 8 15.74 18.49 -0.85
CA ARG A 8 15.54 17.79 -2.13
C ARG A 8 15.97 16.32 -2.03
N ASN A 9 17.01 16.03 -1.26
CA ASN A 9 17.48 14.66 -1.03
C ASN A 9 16.48 13.85 -0.19
N ILE A 10 15.95 14.39 0.90
CA ILE A 10 14.94 13.69 1.73
C ILE A 10 13.64 13.46 0.94
N SER A 11 13.20 14.45 0.16
CA SER A 11 12.02 14.30 -0.70
C SER A 11 12.22 13.22 -1.78
N ARG A 12 13.40 13.15 -2.41
CA ARG A 12 13.75 12.07 -3.35
C ARG A 12 13.76 10.70 -2.68
N ILE A 13 14.31 10.59 -1.47
CA ILE A 13 14.30 9.35 -0.68
C ILE A 13 12.85 8.91 -0.41
N ASN A 14 11.97 9.83 -0.02
CA ASN A 14 10.55 9.53 0.19
C ASN A 14 9.85 9.06 -1.10
N MET A 15 10.17 9.64 -2.26
CA MET A 15 9.63 9.18 -3.54
C MET A 15 10.10 7.77 -3.90
N ILE A 16 11.38 7.45 -3.63
CA ILE A 16 11.93 6.10 -3.84
C ILE A 16 11.28 5.10 -2.87
N LEU A 17 11.15 5.45 -1.59
CA LEU A 17 10.48 4.62 -0.59
C LEU A 17 9.02 4.36 -0.96
N LEU A 18 8.31 5.36 -1.47
CA LEU A 18 6.94 5.22 -1.95
C LEU A 18 6.86 4.27 -3.15
N ALA A 19 7.74 4.42 -4.14
CA ALA A 19 7.76 3.54 -5.31
C ALA A 19 8.04 2.08 -4.92
N LEU A 20 9.01 1.84 -4.03
CA LEU A 20 9.31 0.51 -3.52
C LEU A 20 8.13 -0.05 -2.72
N LEU A 21 7.45 0.78 -1.91
CA LEU A 21 6.31 0.37 -1.09
C LEU A 21 5.14 -0.08 -1.97
N LEU A 22 4.83 0.69 -3.02
CA LEU A 22 3.82 0.32 -4.01
C LEU A 22 4.20 -0.97 -4.76
N ALA A 23 5.46 -1.14 -5.14
CA ALA A 23 5.93 -2.36 -5.79
C ALA A 23 5.79 -3.60 -4.87
N SER A 24 6.13 -3.47 -3.58
CA SER A 24 5.97 -4.54 -2.59
C SER A 24 4.51 -4.91 -2.35
N ILE A 25 3.62 -3.91 -2.26
CA ILE A 25 2.17 -4.13 -2.16
C ILE A 25 1.65 -4.83 -3.43
N GLY A 26 2.06 -4.37 -4.61
CA GLY A 26 1.68 -4.99 -5.88
C GLY A 26 2.11 -6.45 -5.97
N ALA A 27 3.36 -6.76 -5.58
CA ALA A 27 3.86 -8.13 -5.52
C ALA A 27 3.08 -9.01 -4.52
N SER A 28 2.72 -8.44 -3.36
CA SER A 28 1.88 -9.12 -2.38
C SER A 28 0.47 -9.41 -2.92
N LEU A 29 -0.15 -8.46 -3.62
CA LEU A 29 -1.46 -8.63 -4.24
C LEU A 29 -1.42 -9.68 -5.34
N TRP A 30 -0.38 -9.68 -6.17
CA TRP A 30 -0.19 -10.69 -7.22
C TRP A 30 -0.05 -12.09 -6.62
N ALA A 31 0.81 -12.25 -5.60
CA ALA A 31 0.95 -13.53 -4.91
C ALA A 31 -0.35 -13.98 -4.23
N SER A 32 -1.14 -13.04 -3.71
CA SER A 32 -2.47 -13.31 -3.14
C SER A 32 -3.46 -13.80 -4.19
N PHE A 33 -3.43 -13.21 -5.38
CA PHE A 33 -4.23 -13.66 -6.52
C PHE A 33 -3.86 -15.09 -6.94
N GLU A 34 -2.56 -15.40 -7.00
CA GLU A 34 -2.09 -16.76 -7.33
C GLU A 34 -2.55 -17.80 -6.30
N VAL A 35 -2.48 -17.48 -4.99
CA VAL A 35 -3.03 -18.33 -3.93
C VAL A 35 -4.55 -18.51 -4.08
N SER A 36 -5.26 -17.47 -4.49
CA SER A 36 -6.71 -17.55 -4.74
C SER A 36 -7.03 -18.50 -5.89
N GLN A 37 -6.30 -18.39 -7.01
CA GLN A 37 -6.45 -19.29 -8.16
C GLN A 37 -6.15 -20.74 -7.78
N LEU A 38 -5.07 -20.99 -7.03
CA LEU A 38 -4.72 -22.32 -6.53
C LEU A 38 -5.80 -22.88 -5.58
N ASN A 39 -6.39 -22.05 -4.72
CA ASN A 39 -7.49 -22.48 -3.85
C ASN A 39 -8.76 -22.80 -4.64
N GLY A 40 -9.08 -22.02 -5.67
CA GLY A 40 -10.19 -22.29 -6.57
C GLY A 40 -10.01 -23.63 -7.27
N PHE A 41 -8.85 -23.85 -7.90
CA PHE A 41 -8.50 -25.13 -8.50
C PHE A 41 -8.53 -26.28 -7.49
N ARG A 42 -7.99 -26.07 -6.28
CA ARG A 42 -8.03 -27.06 -5.19
C ARG A 42 -9.46 -27.49 -4.87
N HIS A 43 -10.39 -26.54 -4.78
CA HIS A 43 -11.79 -26.82 -4.48
C HIS A 43 -12.43 -27.64 -5.60
N THR A 44 -12.40 -27.13 -6.83
CA THR A 44 -13.01 -27.79 -7.99
C THR A 44 -12.44 -29.19 -8.23
N SER A 45 -11.11 -29.34 -8.16
CA SER A 45 -10.46 -30.62 -8.44
C SER A 45 -10.70 -31.65 -7.33
N LEU A 46 -10.68 -31.25 -6.06
CA LEU A 46 -10.96 -32.19 -4.96
C LEU A 46 -12.44 -32.60 -4.92
N GLU A 47 -13.35 -31.68 -5.22
CA GLU A 47 -14.77 -32.00 -5.38
C GLU A 47 -14.99 -32.96 -6.53
N GLY A 48 -14.38 -32.73 -7.70
CA GLY A 48 -14.46 -33.64 -8.83
C GLY A 48 -13.93 -35.05 -8.50
N ILE A 49 -12.82 -35.15 -7.76
CA ILE A 49 -12.29 -36.46 -7.33
C ILE A 49 -13.27 -37.17 -6.37
N VAL A 50 -13.86 -36.44 -5.42
CA VAL A 50 -14.84 -37.00 -4.46
C VAL A 50 -16.12 -37.43 -5.19
N GLU A 51 -16.60 -36.62 -6.13
CA GLU A 51 -17.77 -36.94 -6.92
C GLU A 51 -17.52 -38.12 -7.86
N LEU A 52 -16.31 -38.28 -8.41
CA LEU A 52 -15.94 -39.47 -9.17
C LEU A 52 -16.11 -40.75 -8.35
N GLN A 53 -15.63 -40.74 -7.09
CA GLN A 53 -15.80 -41.87 -6.17
C GLN A 53 -17.27 -42.12 -5.86
N LYS A 54 -17.99 -41.07 -5.42
CA LYS A 54 -19.41 -41.15 -5.09
C LYS A 54 -20.24 -41.68 -6.24
N ASN A 55 -19.98 -41.22 -7.46
CA ASN A 55 -20.68 -41.68 -8.66
C ASN A 55 -20.40 -43.16 -8.95
N SER A 56 -19.18 -43.64 -8.69
CA SER A 56 -18.88 -45.07 -8.80
C SER A 56 -19.65 -45.87 -7.76
N ASP A 57 -19.64 -45.42 -6.49
CA ASP A 57 -20.33 -46.10 -5.40
C ASP A 57 -21.86 -46.12 -5.61
N ASP A 58 -22.43 -45.02 -6.14
CA ASP A 58 -23.84 -44.92 -6.49
C ASP A 58 -24.22 -45.88 -7.63
N LEU A 59 -23.41 -45.98 -8.69
CA LEU A 59 -23.63 -46.94 -9.78
C LEU A 59 -23.58 -48.38 -9.27
N THR A 60 -22.57 -48.71 -8.48
CA THR A 60 -22.47 -50.02 -7.81
C THR A 60 -23.71 -50.31 -6.96
N ARG A 61 -24.20 -49.33 -6.19
CA ARG A 61 -25.39 -49.48 -5.34
C ARG A 61 -26.63 -49.73 -6.19
N LEU A 62 -26.83 -48.96 -7.26
CA LEU A 62 -27.98 -49.13 -8.16
C LEU A 62 -27.94 -50.48 -8.87
N ALA A 63 -26.77 -50.92 -9.34
CA ALA A 63 -26.58 -52.23 -9.94
C ALA A 63 -26.94 -53.36 -8.95
N ARG A 64 -26.45 -53.29 -7.71
CA ARG A 64 -26.78 -54.27 -6.66
C ARG A 64 -28.25 -54.27 -6.30
N LEU A 65 -28.87 -53.10 -6.17
CA LEU A 65 -30.31 -52.97 -5.90
C LEU A 65 -31.11 -53.65 -7.00
N TYR A 66 -30.79 -53.37 -8.27
CA TYR A 66 -31.45 -54.02 -9.40
C TYR A 66 -31.29 -55.55 -9.38
N ILE A 67 -30.08 -56.05 -9.12
CA ILE A 67 -29.80 -57.49 -9.09
C ILE A 67 -30.55 -58.22 -7.96
N VAL A 68 -30.78 -57.54 -6.84
CA VAL A 68 -31.49 -58.12 -5.68
C VAL A 68 -33.00 -58.02 -5.84
N THR A 69 -33.54 -56.88 -6.29
CA THR A 69 -34.99 -56.63 -6.33
C THR A 69 -35.63 -56.99 -7.66
N GLY A 70 -34.88 -56.99 -8.77
CA GLY A 70 -35.39 -57.17 -10.13
C GLY A 70 -36.22 -55.98 -10.65
N GLU A 71 -36.39 -54.91 -9.87
CA GLU A 71 -37.22 -53.76 -10.26
C GLU A 71 -36.51 -52.90 -11.33
N THR A 72 -37.12 -52.76 -12.51
CA THR A 72 -36.53 -52.06 -13.67
C THR A 72 -36.16 -50.61 -13.38
N LYS A 73 -36.85 -49.95 -12.44
CA LYS A 73 -36.56 -48.57 -11.99
C LYS A 73 -35.09 -48.36 -11.64
N TRP A 74 -34.44 -49.34 -11.00
CA TRP A 74 -33.04 -49.22 -10.58
C TRP A 74 -32.07 -49.36 -11.76
N ALA A 75 -32.41 -50.18 -12.76
CA ALA A 75 -31.65 -50.28 -14.01
C ALA A 75 -31.78 -49.00 -14.85
N ASP A 76 -32.97 -48.43 -14.92
CA ASP A 76 -33.21 -47.18 -15.65
C ASP A 76 -32.45 -46.00 -15.00
N GLU A 77 -32.44 -45.93 -13.67
CA GLU A 77 -31.67 -44.91 -12.93
C GLU A 77 -30.16 -45.11 -13.08
N TYR A 78 -29.68 -46.36 -13.14
CA TYR A 78 -28.28 -46.68 -13.43
C TYR A 78 -27.87 -46.16 -14.81
N ASP A 79 -28.65 -46.44 -15.86
CA ASP A 79 -28.37 -46.01 -17.23
C ASP A 79 -28.38 -44.47 -17.35
N LYS A 80 -29.32 -43.82 -16.66
CA LYS A 80 -29.40 -42.35 -16.56
C LYS A 80 -28.17 -41.76 -15.86
N ARG A 81 -27.75 -42.30 -14.71
CA ARG A 81 -26.59 -41.79 -13.97
C ARG A 81 -25.28 -42.04 -14.72
N ARG A 82 -25.18 -43.19 -15.39
CA ARG A 82 -24.03 -43.56 -16.22
C ARG A 82 -23.80 -42.59 -17.37
N SER A 83 -24.85 -42.23 -18.10
CA SER A 83 -24.75 -41.26 -19.20
C SER A 83 -24.32 -39.87 -18.74
N SER A 84 -24.67 -39.48 -17.50
CA SER A 84 -24.26 -38.21 -16.87
C SER A 84 -22.79 -38.16 -16.40
N LYS A 85 -22.09 -39.30 -16.24
CA LYS A 85 -20.74 -39.37 -15.64
C LYS A 85 -19.60 -38.88 -16.55
N LYS A 86 -19.87 -38.64 -17.84
CA LYS A 86 -18.86 -38.55 -18.91
C LYS A 86 -17.94 -37.31 -18.89
N GLU A 87 -18.08 -36.39 -17.94
CA GLU A 87 -17.52 -35.03 -18.08
C GLU A 87 -16.89 -34.42 -16.82
N LEU A 88 -16.33 -35.23 -15.91
CA LEU A 88 -16.04 -34.69 -14.58
C LEU A 88 -14.65 -34.05 -14.36
N LEU A 89 -13.71 -34.14 -15.29
CA LEU A 89 -12.33 -33.65 -15.05
C LEU A 89 -11.83 -32.79 -16.22
N ASN A 90 -11.94 -31.47 -16.05
CA ASN A 90 -11.23 -30.52 -16.89
C ASN A 90 -9.72 -30.71 -16.67
N GLN A 91 -8.96 -30.99 -17.73
CA GLN A 91 -7.54 -31.38 -17.65
C GLN A 91 -6.61 -30.20 -17.31
N GLN A 92 -7.13 -28.97 -17.28
CA GLN A 92 -6.33 -27.77 -16.99
C GLN A 92 -5.91 -27.71 -15.51
N GLY A 93 -4.60 -27.59 -15.24
CA GLY A 93 -4.05 -27.40 -13.88
C GLY A 93 -3.45 -28.66 -13.23
N PHE A 94 -3.64 -29.83 -13.82
CA PHE A 94 -2.99 -31.07 -13.39
C PHE A 94 -1.57 -31.21 -13.96
N THR A 95 -0.65 -31.73 -13.16
CA THR A 95 0.67 -32.14 -13.63
C THR A 95 0.59 -33.45 -14.41
N ARG A 96 1.64 -33.80 -15.17
CA ARG A 96 1.68 -35.05 -15.94
C ARG A 96 1.50 -36.29 -15.06
N ASN A 97 2.10 -36.31 -13.87
CA ASN A 97 1.97 -37.42 -12.93
C ASN A 97 0.54 -37.54 -12.39
N GLU A 98 -0.13 -36.42 -12.10
CA GLU A 98 -1.52 -36.42 -11.64
C GLU A 98 -2.48 -36.84 -12.75
N LEU A 99 -2.26 -36.39 -13.99
CA LEU A 99 -3.04 -36.81 -15.16
C LEU A 99 -2.94 -38.33 -15.38
N ASN A 100 -1.76 -38.91 -15.25
CA ASN A 100 -1.60 -40.37 -15.36
C ASN A 100 -2.41 -41.12 -14.27
N LYS A 101 -2.50 -40.56 -13.06
CA LYS A 101 -3.30 -41.13 -11.96
C LYS A 101 -4.80 -40.97 -12.17
N VAL A 102 -5.22 -39.82 -12.71
CA VAL A 102 -6.59 -39.60 -13.18
C VAL A 102 -6.96 -40.65 -14.24
N GLU A 103 -6.12 -40.83 -15.26
CA GLU A 103 -6.34 -41.81 -16.32
C GLU A 103 -6.42 -43.25 -15.78
N GLN A 104 -5.55 -43.59 -14.82
CA GLN A 104 -5.59 -44.89 -14.13
C GLN A 104 -6.92 -45.10 -13.40
N ALA A 105 -7.41 -44.12 -12.65
CA ALA A 105 -8.68 -44.21 -11.93
C ALA A 105 -9.88 -44.31 -12.89
N LEU A 106 -9.85 -43.56 -14.01
CA LEU A 106 -10.89 -43.63 -15.04
C LEU A 106 -10.92 -44.99 -15.74
N LYS A 107 -9.75 -45.57 -16.01
CA LYS A 107 -9.64 -46.92 -16.58
C LYS A 107 -10.24 -47.97 -15.63
N LEU A 108 -9.83 -47.96 -14.36
CA LEU A 108 -10.37 -48.87 -13.34
C LEU A 108 -11.88 -48.71 -13.17
N SER A 109 -12.39 -47.47 -13.20
CA SER A 109 -13.83 -47.22 -13.17
C SER A 109 -14.56 -47.79 -14.38
N LYS A 110 -13.96 -47.71 -15.58
CA LYS A 110 -14.56 -48.28 -16.80
C LYS A 110 -14.62 -49.81 -16.71
N ASP A 111 -13.56 -50.43 -16.19
CA ASP A 111 -13.49 -51.88 -16.01
C ASP A 111 -14.54 -52.38 -14.99
N LEU A 112 -14.75 -51.64 -13.89
CA LEU A 112 -15.84 -51.89 -12.94
C LEU A 112 -17.22 -51.80 -13.60
N MET A 113 -17.46 -50.74 -14.38
CA MET A 113 -18.73 -50.55 -15.06
C MET A 113 -19.04 -51.65 -16.08
N ASN A 114 -18.03 -52.23 -16.72
CA ASN A 114 -18.23 -53.36 -17.64
C ASN A 114 -18.77 -54.60 -16.89
N ILE A 115 -18.27 -54.86 -15.68
CA ILE A 115 -18.77 -55.96 -14.83
C ILE A 115 -20.19 -55.68 -14.35
N GLU A 116 -20.47 -54.43 -13.95
CA GLU A 116 -21.82 -53.99 -13.55
C GLU A 116 -22.82 -54.14 -14.69
N ASP A 117 -22.42 -53.74 -15.90
CA ASP A 117 -23.23 -53.91 -17.11
C ASP A 117 -23.49 -55.38 -17.41
N GLU A 118 -22.47 -56.24 -17.36
CA GLU A 118 -22.63 -57.67 -17.60
C GLU A 118 -23.59 -58.30 -16.58
N ALA A 119 -23.48 -57.91 -15.31
CA ALA A 119 -24.39 -58.37 -14.26
C ALA A 119 -25.82 -57.88 -14.48
N ILE A 120 -26.02 -56.61 -14.85
CA ILE A 120 -27.36 -56.06 -15.19
C ILE A 120 -27.95 -56.77 -16.40
N HIS A 121 -27.17 -57.01 -17.45
CA HIS A 121 -27.63 -57.73 -18.65
C HIS A 121 -27.97 -59.19 -18.35
N ALA A 122 -27.23 -59.87 -17.47
CA ALA A 122 -27.54 -61.22 -17.03
C ALA A 122 -28.91 -61.30 -16.33
N VAL A 123 -29.28 -60.30 -15.53
CA VAL A 123 -30.64 -60.18 -14.93
C VAL A 123 -31.69 -59.93 -16.00
N LYS A 124 -31.38 -59.12 -17.02
CA LYS A 124 -32.27 -58.85 -18.16
C LYS A 124 -32.39 -60.03 -19.15
N GLY A 125 -31.58 -61.10 -19.01
CA GLY A 125 -31.56 -62.26 -19.92
C GLY A 125 -30.75 -62.08 -21.20
N PHE A 126 -29.87 -61.07 -21.24
CA PHE A 126 -28.97 -60.78 -22.35
C PHE A 126 -27.55 -61.30 -22.04
N TYR A 127 -26.93 -62.01 -22.99
CA TYR A 127 -25.58 -62.57 -22.83
C TYR A 127 -24.73 -62.31 -24.06
N HIS A 128 -23.41 -62.27 -23.88
CA HIS A 128 -22.45 -62.16 -24.98
C HIS A 128 -22.56 -63.34 -25.97
N ASP A 129 -22.61 -63.01 -27.26
CA ASP A 129 -22.42 -63.92 -28.38
C ASP A 129 -20.92 -64.13 -28.65
N VAL A 130 -20.56 -65.13 -29.44
CA VAL A 130 -19.18 -65.48 -29.84
C VAL A 130 -18.45 -64.29 -30.51
N ASN A 131 -19.20 -63.28 -30.98
CA ASN A 131 -18.73 -62.05 -31.61
C ASN A 131 -18.85 -60.79 -30.73
N GLY A 132 -19.13 -60.91 -29.43
CA GLY A 132 -19.13 -59.80 -28.46
C GLY A 132 -20.44 -59.00 -28.31
N GLY A 133 -21.45 -59.22 -29.15
CA GLY A 133 -22.77 -58.57 -29.03
C GLY A 133 -23.69 -59.26 -28.01
N TYR A 134 -24.59 -58.51 -27.37
CA TYR A 134 -25.59 -59.07 -26.44
C TYR A 134 -26.78 -59.66 -27.20
N LYS A 135 -27.02 -60.98 -27.10
CA LYS A 135 -28.24 -61.63 -27.61
C LYS A 135 -29.21 -61.94 -26.47
N ASN A 136 -30.49 -61.64 -26.70
CA ASN A 136 -31.57 -62.02 -25.80
C ASN A 136 -31.75 -63.55 -25.86
N LYS A 137 -31.35 -64.25 -24.78
CA LYS A 137 -31.56 -65.69 -24.64
C LYS A 137 -32.84 -66.01 -23.84
N GLY A 138 -33.60 -64.98 -23.43
CA GLY A 138 -34.90 -65.08 -22.78
C GLY A 138 -34.90 -65.56 -21.33
N VAL A 139 -33.78 -66.08 -20.81
CA VAL A 139 -33.70 -66.62 -19.44
C VAL A 139 -32.81 -65.74 -18.57
N PRO A 140 -33.37 -65.02 -17.58
CA PRO A 140 -32.62 -64.32 -16.54
C PRO A 140 -31.69 -65.25 -15.74
N ASN A 141 -30.46 -64.82 -15.47
CA ASN A 141 -29.52 -65.57 -14.62
C ASN A 141 -29.05 -64.71 -13.45
N LEU A 142 -29.85 -64.75 -12.39
CA LEU A 142 -29.58 -64.05 -11.12
C LEU A 142 -28.34 -64.60 -10.40
N ASP A 143 -28.05 -65.89 -10.54
CA ASP A 143 -26.88 -66.52 -9.90
C ASP A 143 -25.58 -66.00 -10.53
N LEU A 144 -25.54 -65.90 -11.87
CA LEU A 144 -24.42 -65.30 -12.59
C LEU A 144 -24.23 -63.83 -12.20
N ALA A 145 -25.31 -63.04 -12.18
CA ALA A 145 -25.24 -61.62 -11.81
C ALA A 145 -24.68 -61.42 -10.38
N LYS A 146 -25.13 -62.24 -9.42
CA LYS A 146 -24.60 -62.24 -8.04
C LYS A 146 -23.12 -62.62 -8.00
N ARG A 147 -22.73 -63.68 -8.72
CA ARG A 147 -21.31 -64.10 -8.80
C ARG A 147 -20.44 -63.02 -9.40
N LEU A 148 -20.87 -62.34 -10.46
CA LEU A 148 -20.11 -61.27 -11.09
C LEU A 148 -19.87 -60.09 -10.13
N MET A 149 -20.90 -59.64 -9.40
CA MET A 149 -20.78 -58.52 -8.45
C MET A 149 -20.03 -58.84 -7.16
N HIS A 150 -19.84 -60.13 -6.85
CA HIS A 150 -19.18 -60.58 -5.62
C HIS A 150 -17.89 -61.37 -5.87
N ASN A 151 -17.45 -61.51 -7.12
CA ASN A 151 -16.21 -62.23 -7.43
C ASN A 151 -14.98 -61.44 -6.99
N GLN A 152 -13.85 -62.14 -6.90
CA GLN A 152 -12.58 -61.54 -6.52
C GLN A 152 -12.12 -60.45 -7.50
N ILE A 153 -12.45 -60.58 -8.79
CA ILE A 153 -12.07 -59.63 -9.84
C ILE A 153 -12.71 -58.26 -9.58
N TYR A 154 -14.01 -58.25 -9.30
CA TYR A 154 -14.77 -57.05 -8.96
C TYR A 154 -14.25 -56.43 -7.66
N GLN A 155 -14.03 -57.23 -6.62
CA GLN A 155 -13.51 -56.73 -5.34
C GLN A 155 -12.10 -56.12 -5.50
N ASN A 156 -11.25 -56.74 -6.32
CA ASN A 156 -9.93 -56.22 -6.65
C ASN A 156 -10.04 -54.88 -7.39
N PHE A 157 -10.84 -54.78 -8.45
CA PHE A 157 -11.00 -53.52 -9.19
C PHE A 157 -11.61 -52.42 -8.32
N SER A 158 -12.56 -52.75 -7.43
CA SER A 158 -13.17 -51.79 -6.51
C SER A 158 -12.13 -51.27 -5.52
N THR A 159 -11.33 -52.17 -4.94
CA THR A 159 -10.24 -51.81 -4.03
C THR A 159 -9.17 -50.97 -4.74
N GLU A 160 -8.75 -51.38 -5.94
CA GLU A 160 -7.78 -50.66 -6.75
C GLU A 160 -8.29 -49.28 -7.16
N PHE A 161 -9.56 -49.15 -7.52
CA PHE A 161 -10.19 -47.88 -7.85
C PHE A 161 -10.21 -46.94 -6.63
N THR A 162 -10.70 -47.41 -5.48
CA THR A 162 -10.72 -46.61 -4.25
C THR A 162 -9.33 -46.17 -3.84
N LYS A 163 -8.34 -47.07 -3.96
CA LYS A 163 -6.93 -46.74 -3.71
C LYS A 163 -6.40 -45.70 -4.70
N ALA A 164 -6.63 -45.87 -6.00
CA ALA A 164 -6.18 -44.94 -7.02
C ALA A 164 -6.75 -43.53 -6.83
N VAL A 165 -8.04 -43.44 -6.47
CA VAL A 165 -8.71 -42.16 -6.15
C VAL A 165 -8.14 -41.53 -4.89
N THR A 166 -7.88 -42.32 -3.85
CA THR A 166 -7.27 -41.85 -2.60
C THR A 166 -5.84 -41.34 -2.83
N ASP A 167 -5.02 -42.11 -3.52
CA ASP A 167 -3.65 -41.75 -3.90
C ASP A 167 -3.63 -40.45 -4.71
N LEU A 168 -4.55 -40.31 -5.69
CA LEU A 168 -4.69 -39.09 -6.48
C LEU A 168 -5.03 -37.88 -5.60
N LYS A 169 -5.99 -38.04 -4.69
CA LYS A 169 -6.41 -36.98 -3.76
C LYS A 169 -5.25 -36.54 -2.86
N GLU A 170 -4.48 -37.48 -2.33
CA GLU A 170 -3.35 -37.19 -1.45
C GLU A 170 -2.21 -36.49 -2.17
N ILE A 171 -1.82 -36.99 -3.37
CA ILE A 171 -0.76 -36.37 -4.18
C ILE A 171 -1.15 -34.95 -4.59
N LEU A 172 -2.38 -34.76 -5.06
CA LEU A 172 -2.89 -33.44 -5.45
C LEU A 172 -2.90 -32.48 -4.25
N LYS A 173 -3.46 -32.91 -3.12
CA LYS A 173 -3.51 -32.10 -1.89
C LYS A 173 -2.10 -31.72 -1.43
N ALA A 174 -1.17 -32.67 -1.39
CA ALA A 174 0.20 -32.43 -0.95
C ALA A 174 0.97 -31.48 -1.88
N ARG A 175 0.72 -31.51 -3.20
CA ARG A 175 1.29 -30.52 -4.13
C ARG A 175 0.70 -29.14 -3.89
N LEU A 176 -0.63 -29.03 -3.87
CA LEU A 176 -1.32 -27.75 -3.75
C LEU A 176 -1.03 -27.07 -2.40
N GLU A 177 -0.95 -27.83 -1.31
CA GLU A 177 -0.58 -27.29 0.00
C GLU A 177 0.86 -26.75 0.01
N ARG A 178 1.79 -27.41 -0.69
CA ARG A 178 3.17 -26.91 -0.83
C ARG A 178 3.22 -25.62 -1.65
N GLU A 179 2.51 -25.55 -2.77
CA GLU A 179 2.45 -24.35 -3.62
C GLU A 179 1.79 -23.18 -2.88
N ILE A 180 0.65 -23.42 -2.20
CA ILE A 180 -0.05 -22.42 -1.39
C ILE A 180 0.84 -21.94 -0.24
N LYS A 181 1.52 -22.85 0.48
CA LYS A 181 2.42 -22.48 1.57
C LYS A 181 3.56 -21.59 1.08
N LYS A 182 4.22 -21.97 -0.02
CA LYS A 182 5.30 -21.20 -0.62
C LYS A 182 4.85 -19.80 -1.03
N ASN A 183 3.67 -19.68 -1.65
CA ASN A 183 3.14 -18.38 -2.05
C ASN A 183 2.68 -17.54 -0.84
N LYS A 184 2.15 -18.18 0.22
CA LYS A 184 1.86 -17.49 1.49
C LYS A 184 3.11 -16.97 2.19
N GLU A 185 4.22 -17.73 2.18
CA GLU A 185 5.50 -17.26 2.71
C GLU A 185 6.01 -16.03 1.93
N ARG A 186 5.88 -16.03 0.60
CA ARG A 186 6.18 -14.84 -0.23
C ARG A 186 5.31 -13.64 0.14
N ILE A 187 4.00 -13.84 0.32
CA ILE A 187 3.08 -12.79 0.79
C ILE A 187 3.55 -12.24 2.14
N PHE A 188 3.88 -13.11 3.10
CA PHE A 188 4.35 -12.70 4.42
C PHE A 188 5.62 -11.84 4.33
N ILE A 189 6.59 -12.24 3.50
CA ILE A 189 7.82 -11.47 3.27
C ILE A 189 7.50 -10.11 2.66
N PHE A 190 6.68 -10.03 1.61
CA PHE A 190 6.31 -8.76 0.98
C PHE A 190 5.51 -7.85 1.92
N GLN A 191 4.58 -8.39 2.71
CA GLN A 191 3.86 -7.63 3.73
C GLN A 191 4.82 -7.08 4.79
N GLY A 192 5.78 -7.89 5.25
CA GLY A 192 6.83 -7.44 6.17
C GLY A 192 7.68 -6.30 5.58
N MET A 193 8.11 -6.42 4.32
CA MET A 193 8.83 -5.36 3.61
C MET A 193 8.00 -4.08 3.48
N SER A 194 6.71 -4.20 3.15
CA SER A 194 5.80 -3.05 3.03
C SER A 194 5.63 -2.32 4.37
N VAL A 195 5.50 -3.05 5.49
CA VAL A 195 5.44 -2.44 6.84
C VAL A 195 6.75 -1.74 7.18
N LEU A 196 7.90 -2.38 6.94
CA LEU A 196 9.22 -1.80 7.19
C LEU A 196 9.42 -0.50 6.40
N MET A 197 9.09 -0.49 5.11
CA MET A 197 9.20 0.71 4.28
C MET A 197 8.21 1.81 4.68
N GLY A 198 7.01 1.44 5.15
CA GLY A 198 6.07 2.39 5.73
C GLY A 198 6.65 3.10 6.97
N LEU A 199 7.31 2.34 7.86
CA LEU A 199 7.99 2.90 9.04
C LEU A 199 9.17 3.81 8.65
N LEU A 200 9.99 3.40 7.68
CA LEU A 200 11.11 4.21 7.19
C LEU A 200 10.62 5.51 6.53
N MET A 201 9.55 5.44 5.74
CA MET A 201 8.94 6.60 5.11
C MET A 201 8.34 7.54 6.17
N PHE A 202 7.71 7.00 7.21
CA PHE A 202 7.22 7.78 8.35
C PHE A 202 8.34 8.49 9.10
N LEU A 203 9.44 7.79 9.42
CA LEU A 203 10.61 8.40 10.07
C LEU A 203 11.24 9.48 9.19
N SER A 204 11.39 9.23 7.90
CA SER A 204 11.91 10.21 6.94
C SER A 204 11.01 11.44 6.84
N ALA A 205 9.68 11.27 6.84
CA ALA A 205 8.72 12.38 6.89
C ALA A 205 8.79 13.15 8.22
N MET A 206 8.98 12.46 9.35
CA MET A 206 9.16 13.10 10.66
C MET A 206 10.46 13.92 10.73
N LEU A 207 11.54 13.39 10.16
CA LEU A 207 12.80 14.12 10.00
C LEU A 207 12.60 15.37 9.13
N LEU A 208 11.92 15.24 7.99
CA LEU A 208 11.59 16.36 7.12
C LEU A 208 10.79 17.44 7.89
N ASN A 209 9.76 17.04 8.64
CA ASN A 209 8.95 17.96 9.45
C ASN A 209 9.79 18.65 10.55
N LYS A 210 10.69 17.91 11.23
CA LYS A 210 11.62 18.49 12.21
C LYS A 210 12.59 19.48 11.57
N TYR A 211 13.12 19.18 10.38
CA TYR A 211 13.98 20.10 9.63
C TYR A 211 13.23 21.35 9.18
N LEU A 212 11.97 21.23 8.76
CA LEU A 212 11.11 22.38 8.41
C LEU A 212 10.84 23.27 9.63
N ARG A 213 10.55 22.69 10.81
CA ARG A 213 10.36 23.45 12.06
C ARG A 213 11.65 24.08 12.61
N LYS A 214 12.82 23.49 12.34
CA LYS A 214 14.13 24.01 12.76
C LYS A 214 14.75 25.03 11.80
N ALA A 215 14.12 25.34 10.66
CA ALA A 215 14.57 26.45 9.82
C ALA A 215 14.22 27.78 10.53
N PRO A 216 15.21 28.52 11.06
CA PRO A 216 14.94 29.72 11.84
C PRO A 216 14.62 30.85 10.85
N ALA A 217 13.39 31.32 10.85
CA ALA A 217 13.05 32.65 10.31
C ALA A 217 13.02 33.72 11.42
N GLU A 218 13.08 33.34 12.71
CA GLU A 218 12.70 34.25 13.81
C GLU A 218 13.82 34.61 14.82
N THR A 219 14.96 33.92 14.87
CA THR A 219 15.91 34.10 15.99
C THR A 219 17.14 34.98 15.71
N GLU A 220 17.77 34.89 14.53
CA GLU A 220 18.89 35.80 14.19
C GLU A 220 18.39 37.21 13.85
N SER A 221 17.25 37.32 13.16
CA SER A 221 16.68 38.61 12.75
C SER A 221 16.31 39.49 13.96
N ASN A 222 15.75 38.90 15.02
CA ASN A 222 15.30 39.66 16.20
C ASN A 222 16.46 40.25 17.01
N GLN A 223 17.63 39.59 17.02
CA GLN A 223 18.80 40.12 17.71
C GLN A 223 19.36 41.35 16.98
N TYR A 224 19.48 41.29 15.64
CA TYR A 224 19.90 42.45 14.83
C TYR A 224 18.88 43.60 14.91
N PHE A 225 17.58 43.31 14.96
CA PHE A 225 16.54 44.33 15.16
C PHE A 225 16.64 44.98 16.54
N SER A 226 16.90 44.19 17.60
CA SER A 226 17.05 44.72 18.96
C SER A 226 18.25 45.65 19.08
N GLU A 227 19.42 45.25 18.53
CA GLU A 227 20.64 46.08 18.53
C GLU A 227 20.46 47.35 17.67
N MET A 228 19.75 47.24 16.55
CA MET A 228 19.41 48.39 15.71
C MET A 228 18.46 49.38 16.43
N ILE A 229 17.45 48.88 17.15
CA ILE A 229 16.54 49.74 17.92
C ILE A 229 17.30 50.44 19.06
N GLU A 230 18.18 49.71 19.75
CA GLU A 230 19.02 50.27 20.82
C GLU A 230 19.95 51.39 20.32
N THR A 231 20.64 51.15 19.20
CA THR A 231 21.49 52.18 18.57
C THR A 231 20.69 53.38 18.08
N MET A 232 19.47 53.19 17.56
CA MET A 232 18.59 54.29 17.17
C MET A 232 18.15 55.17 18.35
N TYR A 233 17.88 54.58 19.52
CA TYR A 233 17.61 55.34 20.74
C TYR A 233 18.82 56.14 21.20
N ALA A 234 20.02 55.56 21.12
CA ALA A 234 21.26 56.27 21.44
C ALA A 234 21.48 57.49 20.51
N ILE A 235 21.28 57.33 19.20
CA ILE A 235 21.39 58.44 18.24
C ILE A 235 20.34 59.52 18.52
N LYS A 236 19.11 59.12 18.92
CA LYS A 236 18.04 60.07 19.25
C LYS A 236 18.41 60.94 20.45
N GLU A 237 19.02 60.36 21.47
CA GLU A 237 19.46 61.09 22.66
C GLU A 237 20.60 62.06 22.33
N GLU A 238 21.62 61.60 21.59
CA GLU A 238 22.71 62.48 21.13
C GLU A 238 22.19 63.66 20.28
N ASN A 239 21.24 63.39 19.38
CA ASN A 239 20.62 64.41 18.55
C ASN A 239 19.79 65.42 19.36
N ARG A 240 19.19 64.98 20.48
CA ARG A 240 18.54 65.88 21.44
C ARG A 240 19.57 66.81 22.10
N THR A 241 20.72 66.30 22.53
CA THR A 241 21.81 67.10 23.10
C THR A 241 22.34 68.14 22.11
N ILE A 242 22.44 67.78 20.82
CA ILE A 242 22.80 68.74 19.75
C ILE A 242 21.77 69.87 19.69
N ASN A 243 20.48 69.54 19.67
CA ASN A 243 19.43 70.55 19.60
C ASN A 243 19.42 71.48 20.83
N GLU A 244 19.63 70.94 22.02
CA GLU A 244 19.79 71.71 23.26
C GLU A 244 21.02 72.64 23.20
N SER A 245 22.14 72.15 22.64
CA SER A 245 23.36 72.94 22.44
C SER A 245 23.14 74.09 21.46
N MET A 246 22.37 73.87 20.39
CA MET A 246 22.02 74.94 19.44
C MET A 246 21.16 76.02 20.09
N PHE A 247 20.22 75.63 20.96
CA PHE A 247 19.42 76.59 21.71
C PHE A 247 20.29 77.43 22.65
N GLN A 248 21.22 76.80 23.39
CA GLN A 248 22.16 77.51 24.27
C GLN A 248 23.08 78.45 23.48
N ALA A 249 23.63 77.98 22.36
CA ALA A 249 24.46 78.78 21.46
C ALA A 249 23.69 80.00 20.95
N LYS A 250 22.43 79.82 20.54
CA LYS A 250 21.57 80.93 20.09
C LYS A 250 21.36 81.98 21.20
N GLN A 251 21.17 81.56 22.45
CA GLN A 251 21.07 82.50 23.58
C GLN A 251 22.39 83.25 23.83
N LEU A 252 23.53 82.55 23.74
CA LEU A 252 24.86 83.14 23.89
C LEU A 252 25.15 84.17 22.80
N PHE A 253 24.89 83.83 21.53
CA PHE A 253 25.09 84.73 20.40
C PHE A 253 24.15 85.94 20.46
N PHE A 254 22.89 85.75 20.88
CA PHE A 254 21.97 86.85 21.11
C PHE A 254 22.51 87.83 22.17
N ASN A 255 22.98 87.33 23.31
CA ASN A 255 23.58 88.16 24.35
C ASN A 255 24.85 88.89 23.86
N ALA A 256 25.70 88.19 23.09
CA ALA A 256 26.88 88.78 22.48
C ALA A 256 26.52 89.87 21.46
N SER A 257 25.45 89.68 20.68
CA SER A 257 24.93 90.64 19.71
C SER A 257 24.54 91.95 20.40
N VAL A 258 23.81 91.85 21.52
CA VAL A 258 23.42 93.01 22.34
C VAL A 258 24.64 93.80 22.83
N GLU A 259 25.68 93.14 23.34
CA GLU A 259 26.88 93.83 23.84
C GLU A 259 27.75 94.40 22.70
N ALA A 260 27.76 93.74 21.54
CA ALA A 260 28.43 94.24 20.34
C ALA A 260 27.75 95.51 19.79
N VAL A 261 26.41 95.57 19.77
CA VAL A 261 25.65 96.78 19.42
C VAL A 261 25.97 97.92 20.39
N LYS A 262 26.04 97.62 21.70
CA LYS A 262 26.33 98.59 22.76
C LYS A 262 27.74 99.19 22.67
N SER A 263 28.68 98.45 22.07
CA SER A 263 30.07 98.88 21.86
C SER A 263 30.26 99.83 20.66
N GLY A 264 29.18 100.20 19.95
CA GLY A 264 29.21 101.21 18.90
C GLY A 264 30.03 100.79 17.67
N GLU A 265 30.89 101.68 17.18
CA GLU A 265 31.64 101.46 15.93
C GLU A 265 32.63 100.29 16.03
N SER A 266 33.19 100.02 17.21
CA SER A 266 34.11 98.91 17.47
C SER A 266 33.46 97.52 17.45
N GLY A 267 32.12 97.44 17.53
CA GLY A 267 31.38 96.17 17.55
C GLY A 267 30.84 95.72 16.19
N LYS A 268 30.94 96.53 15.13
CA LYS A 268 30.32 96.26 13.81
C LYS A 268 30.83 94.98 13.15
N ASP A 269 32.15 94.72 13.18
CA ASP A 269 32.73 93.51 12.57
C ASP A 269 32.38 92.25 13.38
N LEU A 270 32.26 92.38 14.70
CA LEU A 270 31.83 91.30 15.59
C LEU A 270 30.36 90.92 15.36
N LEU A 271 29.49 91.90 15.08
CA LEU A 271 28.08 91.64 14.75
C LEU A 271 27.92 90.83 13.46
N LEU A 272 28.76 91.07 12.45
CA LEU A 272 28.73 90.30 11.21
C LEU A 272 29.08 88.82 11.46
N VAL A 273 30.07 88.57 12.32
CA VAL A 273 30.44 87.22 12.75
C VAL A 273 29.32 86.56 13.56
N ILE A 274 28.73 87.29 14.51
CA ILE A 274 27.63 86.79 15.35
C ILE A 274 26.41 86.42 14.50
N ASN A 275 26.02 87.25 13.52
CA ASN A 275 24.90 86.95 12.62
C ASN A 275 25.14 85.68 11.79
N GLU A 276 26.38 85.43 11.35
CA GLU A 276 26.72 84.20 10.63
C GLU A 276 26.64 82.97 11.55
N PHE A 277 27.07 83.12 12.81
CA PHE A 277 26.91 82.07 13.82
C PHE A 277 25.45 81.83 14.20
N GLU A 278 24.62 82.86 14.34
CA GLU A 278 23.17 82.70 14.58
C GLU A 278 22.51 81.92 13.45
N LYS A 279 22.83 82.25 12.19
CA LYS A 279 22.36 81.52 11.01
C LYS A 279 22.83 80.07 11.03
N LEU A 280 24.09 79.80 11.38
CA LEU A 280 24.60 78.44 11.54
C LEU A 280 23.85 77.68 12.65
N THR A 281 23.50 78.35 13.75
CA THR A 281 22.75 77.74 14.84
C THR A 281 21.33 77.37 14.45
N GLU A 282 20.67 78.24 13.67
CA GLU A 282 19.34 77.98 13.13
C GLU A 282 19.34 76.80 12.17
N VAL A 283 20.31 76.74 11.25
CA VAL A 283 20.47 75.61 10.33
C VAL A 283 20.70 74.31 11.09
N SER A 284 21.57 74.32 12.09
CA SER A 284 21.89 73.12 12.89
C SER A 284 20.71 72.64 13.73
N ALA A 285 19.93 73.55 14.32
CA ALA A 285 18.72 73.21 15.07
C ALA A 285 17.64 72.61 14.16
N LYS A 286 17.50 73.14 12.94
CA LYS A 286 16.62 72.60 11.91
C LYS A 286 17.03 71.18 11.52
N SER A 287 18.32 70.94 11.26
CA SER A 287 18.83 69.60 10.94
C SER A 287 18.63 68.60 12.07
N ALA A 288 18.86 69.01 13.33
CA ALA A 288 18.60 68.15 14.49
C ALA A 288 17.10 67.78 14.57
N THR A 289 16.20 68.73 14.29
CA THR A 289 14.75 68.46 14.25
C THR A 289 14.38 67.48 13.14
N GLU A 290 14.96 67.62 11.95
CA GLU A 290 14.74 66.70 10.82
C GLU A 290 15.25 65.28 11.12
N ILE A 291 16.45 65.16 11.72
CA ILE A 291 17.02 63.87 12.15
C ILE A 291 16.09 63.19 13.18
N SER A 292 15.55 63.95 14.14
CA SER A 292 14.60 63.40 15.12
C SER A 292 13.37 62.82 14.43
N GLY A 293 12.81 63.52 13.44
CA GLY A 293 11.64 63.05 12.70
C GLY A 293 11.92 61.78 11.86
N ILE A 294 13.13 61.65 11.32
CA ILE A 294 13.55 60.43 10.61
C ILE A 294 13.72 59.27 11.60
N LEU A 295 14.33 59.50 12.76
CA LEU A 295 14.51 58.49 13.81
C LEU A 295 13.17 58.00 14.34
N ASP A 296 12.19 58.88 14.58
CA ASP A 296 10.85 58.50 15.03
C ASP A 296 10.16 57.55 14.04
N LYS A 297 10.18 57.89 12.74
CA LYS A 297 9.60 57.04 11.69
C LYS A 297 10.31 55.69 11.59
N THR A 298 11.64 55.72 11.63
CA THR A 298 12.46 54.51 11.49
C THR A 298 12.27 53.56 12.68
N LEU A 299 12.13 54.12 13.89
CA LEU A 299 11.92 53.36 15.11
C LEU A 299 10.54 52.70 15.15
N VAL A 300 9.49 53.38 14.69
CA VAL A 300 8.15 52.78 14.52
C VAL A 300 8.20 51.59 13.55
N SER A 301 8.77 51.78 12.36
CA SER A 301 8.88 50.70 11.37
C SER A 301 9.72 49.52 11.86
N ALA A 302 10.82 49.78 12.57
CA ALA A 302 11.68 48.74 13.13
C ALA A 302 10.95 47.92 14.20
N VAL A 303 10.17 48.56 15.07
CA VAL A 303 9.37 47.90 16.10
C VAL A 303 8.26 47.06 15.47
N GLU A 304 7.51 47.59 14.50
CA GLU A 304 6.46 46.85 13.79
C GLU A 304 6.99 45.59 13.10
N LEU A 305 8.14 45.71 12.44
CA LEU A 305 8.84 44.59 11.82
C LEU A 305 9.32 43.57 12.85
N SER A 306 9.79 44.01 14.02
CA SER A 306 10.22 43.12 15.11
C SER A 306 9.06 42.36 15.78
N GLU A 307 7.87 42.96 15.84
CA GLU A 307 6.66 42.33 16.39
C GLU A 307 5.90 41.46 15.38
N GLY A 308 6.40 41.34 14.14
CA GLY A 308 5.76 40.56 13.08
C GLY A 308 4.45 41.17 12.55
N LYS A 309 4.18 42.46 12.83
CA LYS A 309 3.06 43.18 12.24
C LYS A 309 3.46 43.62 10.84
N LYS A 310 2.70 43.19 9.82
CA LYS A 310 2.90 43.67 8.44
C LYS A 310 2.71 45.19 8.44
N VAL A 311 3.76 45.91 8.04
CA VAL A 311 3.70 47.34 7.71
C VAL A 311 2.68 47.51 6.58
N ALA A 312 1.66 48.32 6.80
CA ALA A 312 0.58 48.59 5.84
C ALA A 312 1.01 49.61 4.79
#